data_AF-A0A2R7MJ34-F1
#
_entry.id   AF-A0A2R7MJ34-F1
#
_cell.length_a   1.000
_cell.length_b   1.000
_cell.length_c   1.000
_cell.angle_alpha   90.00
_cell.angle_beta   90.00
_cell.angle_gamma   90.00
#
_symmetry.space_group_name_H-M   'P 1'
#
loop_
_entity.id
_entity.type
_entity.pdbx_description
1 polymer ?
#
loop_
_entity_poly.entity_id
_entity_poly.type
_entity_poly.pdbx_seq_one_letter_code
_entity_poly.pdbx_strand_id
1 'polypeptide(L)'
;MPVRKLLDMSLLESWLAEFRALGYLTGSDIRVLEQDDESDPDAGLIVVDLTEAKTITYLQPITGGEGTWKATMEARDATIELSAVALVNLGNEVNVLGALVAFLETKSKALLAAC
;
A
#
# COMPACT_ATOMS: atom_id res chain seq x y z
N MET A 1 -12.61 17.73 1.99
CA MET A 1 -13.22 16.38 2.00
C MET A 1 -12.13 15.36 2.28
N PRO A 2 -12.31 14.35 3.14
CA PRO A 2 -11.28 13.34 3.36
C PRO A 2 -11.11 12.49 2.10
N VAL A 3 -9.87 12.28 1.63
CA VAL A 3 -9.60 11.56 0.38
C VAL A 3 -10.18 10.14 0.38
N ARG A 4 -10.25 9.49 1.55
CA ARG A 4 -10.84 8.15 1.71
C ARG A 4 -12.25 8.03 1.13
N LYS A 5 -13.07 9.08 1.20
CA LYS A 5 -14.44 9.08 0.65
C LYS A 5 -14.49 9.17 -0.88
N LEU A 6 -13.37 9.44 -1.52
CA LEU A 6 -13.23 9.50 -2.97
C LEU A 6 -12.62 8.23 -3.56
N LEU A 7 -12.14 7.32 -2.71
CA LEU A 7 -11.48 6.10 -3.14
C LEU A 7 -12.51 4.98 -3.19
N ASP A 8 -12.65 4.37 -4.35
CA ASP A 8 -13.36 3.12 -4.54
C ASP A 8 -12.40 2.05 -5.08
N MET A 9 -12.87 0.79 -5.07
CA MET A 9 -12.08 -0.36 -5.52
C MET A 9 -11.58 -0.19 -6.96
N SER A 10 -12.44 0.25 -7.86
CA SER A 10 -12.11 0.37 -9.29
C SER A 10 -11.02 1.42 -9.55
N LEU A 11 -11.06 2.54 -8.82
CA LEU A 11 -10.08 3.59 -8.89
C LEU A 11 -8.73 3.09 -8.37
N LEU A 12 -8.72 2.42 -7.21
CA LEU A 12 -7.50 1.86 -6.63
C LEU A 12 -6.88 0.78 -7.53
N GLU A 13 -7.69 -0.10 -8.13
CA GLU A 13 -7.22 -1.08 -9.10
C GLU A 13 -6.59 -0.42 -10.33
N SER A 14 -7.19 0.65 -10.86
CA SER A 14 -6.62 1.40 -11.98
C SER A 14 -5.26 2.02 -11.63
N TRP A 15 -5.13 2.58 -10.42
CA TRP A 15 -3.88 3.16 -9.94
C TRP A 15 -2.80 2.09 -9.73
N LEU A 16 -3.16 0.91 -9.22
CA LEU A 16 -2.24 -0.21 -9.12
C LEU A 16 -1.82 -0.73 -10.49
N ALA A 17 -2.71 -0.75 -11.48
CA ALA A 17 -2.36 -1.09 -12.85
C ALA A 17 -1.37 -0.09 -13.46
N GLU A 18 -1.59 1.22 -13.24
CA GLU A 18 -0.63 2.26 -13.63
C GLU A 18 0.72 2.08 -12.95
N PHE A 19 0.73 1.83 -11.64
CA PHE A 19 1.97 1.60 -10.89
C PHE A 19 2.75 0.39 -11.41
N ARG A 20 2.06 -0.72 -11.70
CA ARG A 20 2.67 -1.93 -12.30
C ARG A 20 3.25 -1.64 -13.68
N ALA A 21 2.61 -0.77 -14.48
CA ALA A 21 3.09 -0.38 -15.79
C ALA A 21 4.41 0.44 -15.75
N LEU A 22 4.79 0.99 -14.59
CA LEU A 22 6.09 1.66 -14.40
C LEU A 22 7.28 0.68 -14.35
N GLY A 23 7.03 -0.63 -14.35
CA GLY A 23 8.07 -1.65 -14.42
C GLY A 23 8.68 -2.04 -13.07
N TYR A 24 8.02 -1.66 -11.96
CA TYR A 24 8.40 -2.17 -10.64
C TYR A 24 8.16 -3.68 -10.58
N LEU A 25 9.25 -4.45 -10.46
CA LEU A 25 9.19 -5.88 -10.21
C LEU A 25 9.06 -6.11 -8.71
N THR A 26 7.88 -6.54 -8.26
CA THR A 26 7.70 -7.05 -6.91
C THR A 26 7.65 -8.57 -6.96
N GLY A 27 8.47 -9.25 -6.15
CA GLY A 27 8.14 -10.62 -5.74
C GLY A 27 6.85 -10.65 -4.90
N SER A 28 6.48 -9.50 -4.33
CA SER A 28 5.32 -9.25 -3.47
C SER A 28 4.00 -9.22 -4.24
N ASP A 29 2.96 -9.81 -3.66
CA ASP A 29 1.59 -9.71 -4.15
C ASP A 29 0.91 -8.45 -3.60
N ILE A 30 0.19 -7.71 -4.46
CA ILE A 30 -0.49 -6.46 -4.12
C ILE A 30 -1.97 -6.58 -4.50
N ARG A 31 -2.87 -6.43 -3.54
CA ARG A 31 -4.31 -6.60 -3.74
C ARG A 31 -5.11 -5.48 -3.09
N VAL A 32 -6.18 -5.02 -3.74
CA VAL A 32 -7.16 -4.12 -3.13
C VAL A 32 -8.10 -4.96 -2.27
N LEU A 33 -8.45 -4.47 -1.08
CA LEU A 33 -9.44 -5.11 -0.23
C LEU A 33 -10.84 -4.66 -0.63
N GLU A 34 -11.80 -5.60 -0.61
CA GLU A 34 -13.22 -5.25 -0.69
C GLU A 34 -13.58 -4.41 0.56
N GLN A 35 -14.15 -3.22 0.35
CA GLN A 35 -14.60 -2.35 1.43
C GLN A 35 -15.93 -2.88 1.99
N ASP A 36 -15.86 -3.85 2.90
CA ASP A 36 -17.06 -4.40 3.54
C ASP A 36 -17.62 -3.52 4.67
N ASP A 37 -16.82 -2.58 5.21
CA ASP A 37 -17.25 -1.74 6.32
C ASP A 37 -16.69 -0.31 6.21
N GLU A 38 -17.51 0.62 5.71
CA GLU A 38 -17.20 2.07 5.67
C GLU A 38 -17.04 2.69 7.08
N SER A 39 -17.33 1.93 8.15
CA SER A 39 -17.36 2.44 9.52
C SER A 39 -15.99 2.68 10.14
N ASP A 40 -14.93 2.02 9.65
CA ASP A 40 -13.56 2.23 10.13
C ASP A 40 -12.74 3.09 9.15
N PRO A 41 -12.50 4.38 9.45
CA PRO A 41 -11.67 5.25 8.63
C PRO A 41 -10.18 4.87 8.65
N ASP A 42 -9.78 3.95 9.54
CA ASP A 42 -8.44 3.40 9.69
C ASP A 42 -8.33 1.92 9.24
N ALA A 43 -9.33 1.38 8.54
CA ALA A 43 -9.21 0.08 7.88
C ALA A 43 -8.33 0.15 6.62
N GLY A 44 -7.41 -0.79 6.45
CA GLY A 44 -6.57 -0.91 5.25
C GLY A 44 -7.41 -1.01 3.97
N LEU A 45 -6.96 -0.36 2.88
CA LEU A 45 -7.61 -0.45 1.56
C LEU A 45 -6.84 -1.34 0.59
N ILE A 46 -5.52 -1.45 0.78
CA ILE A 46 -4.64 -2.27 -0.05
C ILE A 46 -3.81 -3.14 0.89
N VAL A 47 -3.65 -4.41 0.52
CA VAL A 47 -2.74 -5.34 1.17
C VAL A 47 -1.57 -5.63 0.26
N VAL A 48 -0.37 -5.61 0.84
CA VAL A 48 0.87 -6.03 0.22
C VAL A 48 1.46 -7.16 1.04
N ASP A 49 1.72 -8.30 0.40
CA ASP A 49 2.42 -9.43 1.00
C ASP A 49 3.90 -9.37 0.64
N LEU A 50 4.74 -8.99 1.61
CA LEU A 50 6.20 -8.97 1.44
C LEU A 50 6.72 -10.40 1.57
N THR A 51 7.20 -10.98 0.48
CA THR A 51 7.49 -12.41 0.36
C THR A 51 8.56 -12.85 1.35
N GLU A 52 9.64 -12.08 1.47
CA GLU A 52 10.76 -12.44 2.35
C GLU A 52 10.41 -12.13 3.81
N ALA A 53 9.64 -11.06 4.03
CA ALA A 53 9.19 -10.66 5.33
C ALA A 53 7.88 -11.31 5.77
N LYS A 54 7.33 -12.33 5.08
CA LYS A 54 6.04 -13.02 5.35
C LYS A 54 5.14 -12.26 6.34
N THR A 55 4.82 -11.04 5.97
CA THR A 55 4.12 -10.08 6.82
C THR A 55 3.14 -9.35 5.94
N ILE A 56 1.93 -9.23 6.44
CA ILE A 56 0.86 -8.54 5.76
C ILE A 56 1.04 -7.06 6.06
N THR A 57 1.17 -6.27 5.00
CA THR A 57 1.28 -4.82 5.09
C THR A 57 0.01 -4.18 4.54
N TYR A 58 -0.64 -3.35 5.36
CA TYR A 58 -1.85 -2.63 4.98
C TYR A 58 -1.51 -1.21 4.60
N LEU A 59 -2.05 -0.73 3.48
CA LEU A 59 -1.94 0.66 3.06
C LEU A 59 -3.28 1.36 3.14
N GLN A 60 -3.25 2.60 3.60
CA GLN A 60 -4.44 3.43 3.69
C GLN A 60 -4.12 4.93 3.78
N PRO A 61 -5.07 5.80 3.39
CA PRO A 61 -4.95 7.23 3.65
C PRO A 61 -4.90 7.53 5.15
N ILE A 62 -4.17 8.57 5.52
CA ILE A 62 -4.20 9.13 6.87
C ILE A 62 -5.43 10.02 7.01
N THR A 63 -6.27 9.76 8.01
CA THR A 63 -7.44 10.60 8.31
C THR A 63 -7.00 12.04 8.58
N GLY A 64 -7.56 12.99 7.81
CA GLY A 64 -7.20 14.41 7.88
C GLY A 64 -5.86 14.76 7.24
N GLY A 65 -5.11 13.79 6.69
CA GLY A 65 -3.75 13.97 6.20
C GLY A 65 -3.63 14.54 4.78
N GLU A 66 -4.61 15.26 4.26
CA GLU A 66 -4.53 15.93 2.93
C GLU A 66 -4.01 15.05 1.77
N GLY A 67 -4.39 13.77 1.76
CA GLY A 67 -3.94 12.82 0.73
C GLY A 67 -2.64 12.09 1.04
N THR A 68 -2.10 12.20 2.26
CA THR A 68 -1.00 11.36 2.76
C THR A 68 -1.47 9.94 3.08
N TRP A 69 -0.55 8.99 2.99
CA TRP A 69 -0.79 7.56 3.18
C TRP A 69 0.15 6.98 4.23
N LYS A 70 -0.31 5.93 4.91
CA LYS A 70 0.50 5.13 5.83
C LYS A 70 0.53 3.68 5.38
N ALA A 71 1.66 3.03 5.66
CA ALA A 71 1.82 1.59 5.61
C ALA A 71 1.88 1.05 7.04
N THR A 72 1.06 0.07 7.36
CA THR A 72 1.06 -0.64 8.64
C THR A 72 1.59 -2.06 8.41
N MET A 73 2.77 -2.35 8.96
CA MET A 73 3.34 -3.69 8.98
C MET A 73 3.04 -4.30 10.35
N GLU A 74 2.28 -5.40 10.37
CA GLU A 74 1.94 -6.05 11.64
C GLU A 74 3.16 -6.71 12.29
N ALA A 75 3.14 -6.73 13.63
CA ALA A 75 4.11 -7.47 14.40
C ALA A 75 3.99 -8.97 14.07
N ARG A 76 5.12 -9.67 14.11
CA ARG A 76 5.18 -11.10 13.78
C ARG A 76 5.23 -11.91 15.06
N ASP A 77 4.52 -13.03 15.07
CA ASP A 77 4.51 -13.96 16.21
C ASP A 77 5.82 -14.74 16.35
N ALA A 78 6.65 -14.77 15.31
CA ALA A 78 7.92 -15.49 15.29
C ALA A 78 9.07 -14.66 14.70
N THR A 79 10.27 -14.88 15.24
CA THR A 79 11.53 -14.37 14.68
C THR A 79 11.73 -14.92 13.27
N ILE A 80 12.24 -14.08 12.37
CA ILE A 80 12.71 -14.51 11.05
C ILE A 80 14.23 -14.50 10.96
N GLU A 81 14.76 -15.55 10.35
CA GLU A 81 16.16 -15.68 9.98
C GLU A 81 16.27 -15.59 8.46
N LEU A 82 17.07 -14.64 7.97
CA LEU A 82 17.24 -14.39 6.54
C LEU A 82 18.71 -14.60 6.16
N SER A 83 18.93 -15.25 5.02
CA SER A 83 20.23 -15.25 4.36
C SER A 83 20.55 -13.85 3.80
N ALA A 84 21.80 -13.61 3.40
CA ALA A 84 22.18 -12.34 2.76
C ALA A 84 21.33 -12.03 1.51
N VAL A 85 21.02 -13.06 0.70
CA VAL A 85 20.19 -12.90 -0.51
C VAL A 85 18.76 -12.52 -0.13
N ALA A 86 18.16 -13.21 0.84
CA ALA A 86 16.80 -12.93 1.30
C ALA A 86 16.69 -11.53 1.95
N LEU A 87 17.75 -11.08 2.65
CA LEU A 87 17.80 -9.75 3.23
C LEU A 87 17.86 -8.65 2.15
N VAL A 88 18.64 -8.86 1.08
CA VAL A 88 18.69 -7.94 -0.07
C VAL A 88 17.34 -7.88 -0.79
N ASN A 89 16.70 -9.04 -1.00
CA ASN A 89 15.38 -9.12 -1.59
C ASN A 89 14.35 -8.34 -0.77
N LEU A 90 14.33 -8.55 0.56
CA LEU A 90 13.45 -7.80 1.46
C LEU A 90 13.69 -6.28 1.35
N GLY A 91 14.95 -5.85 1.30
CA GLY A 91 15.28 -4.44 1.10
C GLY A 91 14.69 -3.88 -0.20
N ASN A 92 14.71 -4.67 -1.28
CA ASN A 92 14.07 -4.30 -2.54
C ASN A 92 12.54 -4.23 -2.42
N GLU A 93 11.90 -5.20 -1.76
CA GLU A 93 10.45 -5.18 -1.52
C GLU A 93 10.02 -3.93 -0.75
N VAL A 94 10.75 -3.56 0.31
CA VAL A 94 10.48 -2.35 1.11
C VAL A 94 10.66 -1.07 0.28
N ASN A 95 11.67 -1.02 -0.59
CA ASN A 95 11.85 0.12 -1.49
C ASN A 95 10.67 0.28 -2.47
N VAL A 96 10.20 -0.83 -3.05
CA VAL A 96 9.04 -0.78 -3.95
C VAL A 96 7.76 -0.41 -3.20
N LEU A 97 7.57 -0.93 -1.98
CA LEU A 97 6.47 -0.54 -1.11
C LEU A 97 6.48 0.97 -0.83
N GLY A 98 7.65 1.55 -0.53
CA GLY A 98 7.81 3.00 -0.36
C GLY A 98 7.44 3.78 -1.62
N ALA A 99 7.84 3.30 -2.80
CA ALA A 99 7.45 3.89 -4.08
C ALA A 99 5.94 3.83 -4.32
N LEU A 100 5.28 2.71 -3.98
CA LEU A 100 3.83 2.57 -4.07
C LEU A 100 3.11 3.57 -3.16
N VAL A 101 3.53 3.71 -1.91
CA VAL A 101 2.94 4.67 -0.97
C VAL A 101 3.07 6.10 -1.53
N ALA A 102 4.26 6.50 -1.99
CA ALA A 102 4.47 7.82 -2.58
C ALA A 102 3.63 8.07 -3.86
N PHE A 103 3.47 7.04 -4.70
CA PHE A 103 2.60 7.09 -5.86
C PHE A 103 1.14 7.33 -5.46
N LEU A 104 0.62 6.56 -4.49
CA LEU A 104 -0.74 6.70 -3.97
C LEU A 104 -0.98 8.10 -3.37
N GLU A 105 0.00 8.64 -2.63
CA GLU A 105 -0.08 10.01 -2.12
C GLU A 105 -0.20 11.05 -3.24
N THR A 106 0.62 10.90 -4.28
CA THR A 106 0.64 11.82 -5.41
C THR A 106 -0.71 11.83 -6.14
N LYS A 107 -1.25 10.65 -6.42
CA LYS A 107 -2.57 10.48 -7.06
C LYS A 107 -3.70 11.03 -6.18
N SER A 108 -3.61 10.78 -4.88
CA SER A 108 -4.58 11.26 -3.88
C SER A 108 -4.60 12.79 -3.77
N LYS A 109 -3.43 13.43 -3.72
CA LYS A 109 -3.32 14.90 -3.70
C LYS A 109 -3.87 15.52 -5.00
N ALA A 110 -3.58 14.91 -6.15
CA ALA A 110 -4.12 15.36 -7.43
C ALA A 110 -5.65 15.23 -7.49
N LEU A 111 -6.21 14.11 -6.99
CA LEU A 111 -7.64 13.89 -6.91
C LEU A 111 -8.35 14.92 -6.04
N LEU A 112 -7.78 15.23 -4.86
CA LEU A 112 -8.30 16.27 -3.97
C LEU A 112 -8.30 17.66 -4.60
N ALA A 113 -7.26 18.00 -5.35
CA ALA A 113 -7.14 19.30 -6.02
C ALA A 113 -8.13 19.48 -7.20
N ALA A 114 -8.66 18.37 -7.73
CA ALA A 114 -9.65 18.38 -8.81
C ALA A 114 -11.11 18.40 -8.33
N CYS A 115 -11.35 18.32 -7.02
CA CYS A 115 -12.68 18.37 -6.38
C CYS A 115 -13.02 19.77 -5.88
#